data_AF-B5GPK1-F1
#
_entry.id   AF-B5GPK1-F1
#
_cell.length_a   1.000
_cell.length_b   1.000
_cell.length_c   1.000
_cell.angle_alpha   90.00
_cell.angle_beta   90.00
_cell.angle_gamma   90.00
#
_symmetry.space_group_name_H-M   'P 1'
#
loop_
_entity.id
_entity.type
_entity.pdbx_description
1 polymer ?
#
loop_
_entity_poly.entity_id
_entity_poly.type
_entity_poly.pdbx_seq_one_letter_code
_entity_poly.pdbx_strand_id
1 'polypeptide(L)'
;MVAHHRHPLDPARRPRSRRRPGPVRRRLRRRPAGRRRPPLPPGAGVNPLARAEQAVIGAVFLDPAQLDRLGSWLRPEHFYRPAHQALYASVLALRDRSHPGSTAAAGSVPVSWVADAVTEAGTRTRGVTASYPHQLAAACPNPGNAVVYGRMVLEGAIHRTVAEHAVRLHQAARADTIRGATEETLLRADALAGVLADLGRRWGADARPVPPPAGPEPGPRTPAVDEDLHADEEFLLACLAARPDQIGTVVGWLRPEDFADPGHQQLYRALGALNHRGEPVDQLTVLWEVQRRGALNGHTLDAERVVRVLDPLAVAGSADYFGERVVGAALVRTAAESAQQVRALAEDEALPAGRLIGHALHALGPLDEVRRRWHTARTAPAPEKPQAPAPAGVSPDRAEAARARSRTRRAAPPAPAAAALSVTPVRTSRRSPA
;
A
#
# COMPACT_ATOMS: atom_id res chain seq x y z
N MET A 1 70.16 61.64 -13.11
CA MET A 1 71.55 61.73 -13.61
C MET A 1 72.35 60.55 -13.06
N VAL A 2 72.70 59.62 -13.96
CA VAL A 2 74.00 58.94 -14.19
C VAL A 2 74.94 58.61 -13.00
N ALA A 3 75.47 57.37 -13.09
CA ALA A 3 76.81 56.87 -12.70
C ALA A 3 77.11 56.58 -11.21
N HIS A 4 77.41 55.32 -10.84
CA HIS A 4 78.73 54.61 -10.89
C HIS A 4 79.68 55.10 -9.78
N HIS A 5 80.41 54.27 -8.99
CA HIS A 5 81.10 53.02 -9.28
C HIS A 5 81.72 52.38 -8.00
N ARG A 6 81.64 51.04 -7.88
CA ARG A 6 82.73 50.04 -7.65
C ARG A 6 83.58 50.05 -6.35
N HIS A 7 83.46 49.03 -5.49
CA HIS A 7 84.26 47.76 -5.34
C HIS A 7 85.35 47.86 -4.24
N PRO A 8 86.02 46.79 -3.71
CA PRO A 8 86.00 45.32 -4.00
C PRO A 8 85.92 44.36 -2.75
N LEU A 9 85.42 43.12 -2.89
CA LEU A 9 86.06 41.76 -2.88
C LEU A 9 86.64 41.22 -1.55
N ASP A 10 86.11 40.08 -1.07
CA ASP A 10 86.87 38.82 -0.86
C ASP A 10 85.90 37.59 -0.72
N PRO A 11 86.25 36.35 -1.15
CA PRO A 11 85.30 35.27 -1.42
C PRO A 11 85.34 34.09 -0.43
N ALA A 12 84.46 33.11 -0.71
CA ALA A 12 84.47 31.72 -0.22
C ALA A 12 83.95 31.43 1.20
N ARG A 13 82.63 31.24 1.33
CA ARG A 13 82.03 30.15 2.13
C ARG A 13 80.57 29.90 1.72
N ARG A 14 80.32 28.71 1.18
CA ARG A 14 79.01 28.19 0.77
C ARG A 14 78.08 28.05 2.00
N PRO A 15 76.82 28.53 1.95
CA PRO A 15 75.80 28.07 2.88
C PRO A 15 75.00 26.90 2.28
N ARG A 16 74.74 25.94 3.17
CA ARG A 16 74.09 24.65 2.96
C ARG A 16 72.69 24.81 2.37
N SER A 17 72.43 24.02 1.32
CA SER A 17 71.14 23.88 0.67
C SER A 17 70.09 23.35 1.66
N ARG A 18 69.03 24.15 1.86
CA ARG A 18 67.78 23.75 2.50
C ARG A 18 67.18 22.58 1.72
N ARG A 19 67.35 21.35 2.24
CA ARG A 19 66.63 20.17 1.76
C ARG A 19 65.15 20.33 2.11
N ARG A 20 64.34 20.40 1.05
CA ARG A 20 62.88 20.35 1.09
C ARG A 20 62.40 19.05 1.77
N PRO A 21 61.34 19.07 2.58
CA PRO A 21 60.78 17.87 3.18
C PRO A 21 60.16 16.98 2.09
N GLY A 22 60.42 15.67 2.19
CA GLY A 22 59.97 14.66 1.25
C GLY A 22 58.45 14.49 1.19
N PRO A 23 57.92 13.83 0.15
CA PRO A 23 56.49 13.71 -0.05
C PRO A 23 55.88 12.83 1.04
N VAL A 24 54.87 13.38 1.71
CA VAL A 24 53.97 12.66 2.62
C VAL A 24 53.41 11.46 1.87
N ARG A 25 53.76 10.24 2.32
CA ARG A 25 53.13 9.00 1.87
C ARG A 25 51.66 9.04 2.24
N ARG A 26 50.85 9.60 1.35
CA ARG A 26 49.39 9.52 1.37
C ARG A 26 49.07 8.03 1.30
N ARG A 27 48.74 7.41 2.44
CA ARG A 27 48.18 6.06 2.48
C ARG A 27 46.95 6.09 1.57
N LEU A 28 47.10 5.56 0.36
CA LEU A 28 45.99 5.20 -0.50
C LEU A 28 45.13 4.25 0.34
N ARG A 29 44.04 4.78 0.90
CA ARG A 29 42.93 3.96 1.35
C ARG A 29 42.58 3.11 0.14
N ARG A 30 42.91 1.82 0.22
CA ARG A 30 42.49 0.82 -0.76
C ARG A 30 41.00 1.03 -0.96
N ARG A 31 40.61 1.43 -2.18
CA ARG A 31 39.21 1.39 -2.60
C ARG A 31 38.68 0.01 -2.22
N PRO A 32 37.52 -0.11 -1.55
CA PRO A 32 36.95 -1.42 -1.33
C PRO A 32 36.78 -2.04 -2.72
N ALA A 33 37.36 -3.22 -2.91
CA ALA A 33 37.19 -4.01 -4.10
C ALA A 33 35.70 -4.01 -4.43
N GLY A 34 35.36 -3.65 -5.68
CA GLY A 34 33.98 -3.56 -6.14
C GLY A 34 33.21 -4.77 -5.63
N ARG A 35 32.07 -4.52 -4.99
CA ARG A 35 31.13 -5.56 -4.58
C ARG A 35 30.98 -6.50 -5.76
N ARG A 36 31.65 -7.67 -5.71
CA ARG A 36 31.42 -8.75 -6.66
C ARG A 36 29.92 -8.97 -6.58
N ARG A 37 29.22 -8.79 -7.70
CA ARG A 37 27.84 -9.23 -7.82
C ARG A 37 27.78 -10.64 -7.24
N PRO A 38 26.84 -10.93 -6.32
CA PRO A 38 26.70 -12.30 -5.84
C PRO A 38 26.57 -13.21 -7.07
N PRO A 39 27.18 -14.41 -7.06
CA PRO A 39 26.97 -15.36 -8.14
C PRO A 39 25.46 -15.54 -8.31
N LEU A 40 24.98 -15.39 -9.55
CA LEU A 40 23.58 -15.68 -9.85
C LEU A 40 23.24 -17.08 -9.32
N PRO A 41 22.03 -17.28 -8.75
CA PRO A 41 21.63 -18.59 -8.29
C PRO A 41 21.80 -19.63 -9.41
N PRO A 42 22.30 -20.84 -9.10
CA PRO A 42 22.39 -21.92 -10.08
C PRO A 42 20.96 -22.28 -10.52
N GLY A 43 20.61 -21.81 -11.72
CA GLY A 43 19.24 -21.66 -12.19
C GLY A 43 19.09 -20.59 -13.29
N ALA A 44 20.12 -19.80 -13.56
CA ALA A 44 20.24 -18.96 -14.77
C ALA A 44 20.41 -19.77 -16.07
N GLY A 45 19.84 -20.97 -16.13
CA GLY A 45 19.91 -21.91 -17.23
C GLY A 45 18.50 -22.37 -17.55
N VAL A 46 17.98 -21.89 -18.68
CA VAL A 46 16.68 -22.26 -19.27
C VAL A 46 15.46 -21.72 -18.53
N ASN A 47 14.93 -20.58 -19.01
CA ASN A 47 13.59 -20.12 -18.63
C ASN A 47 12.54 -21.06 -19.29
N PRO A 48 11.69 -21.77 -18.50
CA PRO A 48 10.71 -22.72 -19.03
C PRO A 48 9.67 -22.08 -19.95
N LEU A 49 9.19 -20.88 -19.61
CA LEU A 49 8.23 -20.13 -20.42
C LEU A 49 8.84 -19.76 -21.78
N ALA A 50 10.09 -19.31 -21.79
CA ALA A 50 10.79 -19.01 -23.04
C ALA A 50 10.96 -20.26 -23.93
N ARG A 51 11.19 -21.43 -23.33
CA ARG A 51 11.22 -22.71 -24.07
C ARG A 51 9.83 -23.09 -24.59
N ALA A 52 8.77 -22.86 -23.82
CA ALA A 52 7.41 -23.11 -24.24
C ALA A 52 7.05 -22.26 -25.47
N GLU A 53 7.39 -20.96 -25.47
CA GLU A 53 7.18 -20.09 -26.63
C GLU A 53 7.90 -20.59 -27.88
N GLN A 54 9.17 -20.98 -27.73
CA GLN A 54 9.97 -21.53 -28.82
C GLN A 54 9.36 -22.83 -29.35
N ALA A 55 8.91 -23.71 -28.45
CA ALA A 55 8.30 -24.99 -28.81
C ALA A 55 6.93 -24.81 -29.50
N VAL A 56 6.11 -23.84 -29.11
CA VAL A 56 4.84 -23.51 -29.80
C VAL A 56 5.11 -23.08 -31.23
N ILE A 57 6.00 -22.10 -31.42
CA ILE A 57 6.30 -21.57 -32.75
C ILE A 57 6.97 -22.64 -33.61
N GLY A 58 7.90 -23.42 -33.04
CA GLY A 58 8.51 -24.56 -33.71
C GLY A 58 7.49 -25.63 -34.12
N ALA A 59 6.53 -25.95 -33.24
CA ALA A 59 5.46 -26.90 -33.56
C ALA A 59 4.61 -26.42 -34.73
N VAL A 60 4.26 -25.14 -34.75
CA VAL A 60 3.49 -24.50 -35.82
C VAL A 60 4.25 -24.48 -37.17
N PHE A 61 5.58 -24.33 -37.14
CA PHE A 61 6.39 -24.42 -38.36
C PHE A 61 6.56 -25.85 -38.88
N LEU A 62 6.58 -26.84 -37.99
CA LEU A 62 6.72 -28.26 -38.35
C LEU A 62 5.40 -28.91 -38.76
N ASP A 63 4.30 -28.50 -38.11
CA ASP A 63 2.94 -28.99 -38.34
C ASP A 63 1.94 -27.81 -38.33
N PRO A 64 1.68 -27.20 -39.51
CA PRO A 64 0.76 -26.07 -39.65
C PRO A 64 -0.67 -26.38 -39.19
N ALA A 65 -1.11 -27.64 -39.20
CA ALA A 65 -2.44 -28.04 -38.74
C ALA A 65 -2.67 -27.76 -37.25
N GLN A 66 -1.61 -27.59 -36.45
CA GLN A 66 -1.73 -27.18 -35.04
C GLN A 66 -2.33 -25.77 -34.90
N LEU A 67 -2.29 -24.93 -35.93
CA LEU A 67 -2.89 -23.59 -35.90
C LEU A 67 -4.39 -23.61 -35.73
N ASP A 68 -5.09 -24.65 -36.18
CA ASP A 68 -6.54 -24.75 -36.01
C ASP A 68 -6.89 -25.02 -34.54
N ARG A 69 -6.02 -25.76 -33.84
CA ARG A 69 -6.17 -26.07 -32.41
C ARG A 69 -5.78 -24.91 -31.50
N LEU A 70 -4.78 -24.11 -31.91
CA LEU A 70 -4.25 -23.00 -31.12
C LEU A 70 -4.95 -21.67 -31.41
N GLY A 71 -5.28 -21.40 -32.67
CA GLY A 71 -5.70 -20.08 -33.13
C GLY A 71 -7.04 -19.59 -32.58
N SER A 72 -7.88 -20.48 -32.03
CA SER A 72 -9.14 -20.08 -31.41
C SER A 72 -8.95 -19.31 -30.09
N TRP A 73 -7.90 -19.61 -29.32
CA TRP A 73 -7.67 -19.05 -27.98
C TRP A 73 -6.27 -18.46 -27.74
N LEU A 74 -5.23 -18.92 -28.45
CA LEU A 74 -3.88 -18.36 -28.34
C LEU A 74 -3.73 -17.16 -29.28
N ARG A 75 -3.35 -16.01 -28.73
CA ARG A 75 -3.19 -14.74 -29.44
C ARG A 75 -1.71 -14.31 -29.46
N PRO A 76 -1.26 -13.54 -30.46
CA PRO A 76 0.12 -13.05 -30.53
C PRO A 76 0.58 -12.33 -29.26
N GLU A 77 -0.30 -11.56 -28.62
CA GLU A 77 0.01 -10.75 -27.43
C GLU A 77 0.35 -11.60 -26.19
N HIS A 78 0.06 -12.90 -26.22
CA HIS A 78 0.38 -13.82 -25.13
C HIS A 78 1.88 -14.16 -25.07
N PHE A 79 2.59 -14.08 -26.19
CA PHE A 79 4.04 -14.29 -26.20
C PHE A 79 4.76 -13.11 -25.55
N TYR A 80 5.75 -13.37 -24.71
CA TYR A 80 6.57 -12.36 -24.05
C TYR A 80 7.55 -11.70 -25.02
N ARG A 81 8.20 -12.48 -25.89
CA ARG A 81 9.20 -11.94 -26.81
C ARG A 81 8.55 -11.29 -28.04
N PRO A 82 8.86 -10.03 -28.38
CA PRO A 82 8.30 -9.37 -29.57
C PRO A 82 8.54 -10.13 -30.88
N ALA A 83 9.70 -10.78 -31.03
CA ALA A 83 9.99 -11.63 -32.19
C ALA A 83 9.04 -12.84 -32.30
N HIS A 84 8.67 -13.45 -31.16
CA HIS A 84 7.73 -14.56 -31.11
C HIS A 84 6.29 -14.07 -31.40
N GLN A 85 5.90 -12.92 -30.84
CA GLN A 85 4.62 -12.28 -31.18
C GLN A 85 4.50 -12.03 -32.68
N ALA A 86 5.52 -11.42 -33.28
CA ALA A 86 5.56 -11.09 -34.70
C ALA A 86 5.48 -12.35 -35.58
N LEU A 87 6.25 -13.39 -35.27
CA LEU A 87 6.23 -14.65 -36.02
C LEU A 87 4.87 -15.34 -35.94
N TYR A 88 4.29 -15.45 -34.75
CA TYR A 88 2.97 -16.07 -34.58
C TYR A 88 1.87 -15.26 -35.29
N ALA A 89 1.90 -13.93 -35.20
CA ALA A 89 0.98 -13.05 -35.94
C ALA A 89 1.12 -13.22 -37.47
N SER A 90 2.34 -13.30 -37.98
CA SER A 90 2.59 -13.53 -39.42
C SER A 90 2.05 -14.86 -39.90
N VAL A 91 2.21 -15.92 -39.10
CA VAL A 91 1.71 -17.25 -39.43
C VAL A 91 0.17 -17.27 -39.45
N LEU A 92 -0.49 -16.61 -38.49
CA LEU A 92 -1.94 -16.44 -38.51
C LEU A 92 -2.40 -15.67 -39.77
N ALA A 93 -1.73 -14.57 -40.11
CA ALA A 93 -2.05 -13.79 -41.32
C ALA A 93 -1.86 -14.59 -42.62
N LEU A 94 -0.85 -15.46 -42.71
CA LEU A 94 -0.68 -16.35 -43.85
C LEU A 94 -1.77 -17.41 -43.94
N ARG A 95 -2.20 -17.96 -42.80
CA ARG A 95 -3.33 -18.90 -42.74
C ARG A 95 -4.62 -18.24 -43.20
N ASP A 96 -4.91 -17.02 -42.73
CA ASP A 96 -6.12 -16.30 -43.07
C ASP A 96 -6.16 -15.93 -44.58
N ARG A 97 -4.98 -15.79 -45.21
CA ARG A 97 -4.81 -15.64 -46.67
C ARG A 97 -4.82 -16.98 -47.44
N SER A 98 -5.08 -18.10 -46.76
CA SER A 98 -5.08 -19.45 -47.35
C SER A 98 -3.78 -19.81 -48.07
N HIS A 99 -2.64 -19.40 -47.51
CA HIS A 99 -1.32 -19.71 -48.06
C HIS A 99 -1.14 -21.24 -48.21
N PRO A 100 -0.53 -21.77 -49.29
CA PRO A 100 -0.43 -23.21 -49.55
C PRO A 100 0.26 -24.02 -48.44
N GLY A 101 1.15 -23.37 -47.68
CA GLY A 101 1.78 -23.96 -46.51
C GLY A 101 0.87 -24.14 -45.28
N SER A 102 -0.28 -23.47 -45.19
CA SER A 102 -1.14 -23.53 -43.99
C SER A 102 -1.91 -24.84 -43.85
N THR A 103 -2.15 -25.55 -44.95
CA THR A 103 -2.87 -26.84 -44.99
C THR A 103 -1.93 -28.03 -45.20
N ALA A 104 -0.62 -27.78 -45.24
CA ALA A 104 0.37 -28.82 -45.44
C ALA A 104 0.40 -29.80 -44.26
N ALA A 105 0.43 -31.10 -44.57
CA ALA A 105 0.59 -32.13 -43.56
C ALA A 105 2.01 -32.10 -42.96
N ALA A 106 2.13 -32.57 -41.71
CA ALA A 106 3.41 -32.71 -41.02
C ALA A 106 4.46 -33.43 -41.89
N GLY A 107 5.62 -32.81 -42.07
CA GLY A 107 6.72 -33.35 -42.89
C GLY A 107 6.70 -32.96 -44.37
N SER A 108 5.63 -32.35 -44.89
CA SER A 108 5.53 -31.83 -46.26
C SER A 108 5.33 -30.31 -46.31
N VAL A 109 5.95 -29.59 -45.37
CA VAL A 109 5.80 -28.13 -45.27
C VAL A 109 6.65 -27.42 -46.34
N PRO A 110 6.06 -26.58 -47.21
CA PRO A 110 6.81 -25.83 -48.22
C PRO A 110 7.82 -24.87 -47.60
N VAL A 111 8.99 -24.70 -48.21
CA VAL A 111 9.99 -23.72 -47.75
C VAL A 111 9.44 -22.28 -47.79
N SER A 112 8.52 -21.99 -48.71
CA SER A 112 7.84 -20.69 -48.78
C SER A 112 7.07 -20.35 -47.50
N TRP A 113 6.53 -21.35 -46.78
CA TRP A 113 5.83 -21.13 -45.52
C TRP A 113 6.67 -20.36 -44.50
N VAL A 114 7.91 -20.83 -44.28
CA VAL A 114 8.82 -20.23 -43.31
C VAL A 114 9.40 -18.92 -43.84
N ALA A 115 9.76 -18.88 -45.13
CA ALA A 115 10.33 -17.68 -45.75
C ALA A 115 9.35 -16.50 -45.77
N ASP A 116 8.09 -16.75 -46.14
CA ASP A 116 7.05 -15.74 -46.19
C ASP A 116 6.65 -15.31 -44.78
N ALA A 117 6.63 -16.23 -43.80
CA ALA A 117 6.37 -15.88 -42.40
C ALA A 117 7.44 -14.95 -41.82
N VAL A 118 8.72 -15.18 -42.15
CA VAL A 118 9.83 -14.29 -41.74
C VAL A 118 9.74 -12.94 -42.42
N THR A 119 9.47 -12.92 -43.73
CA THR A 119 9.32 -11.68 -44.51
C THR A 119 8.18 -10.81 -43.95
N GLU A 120 7.03 -11.43 -43.71
CA GLU A 120 5.87 -10.82 -43.10
C GLU A 120 6.16 -10.39 -41.63
N ALA A 121 6.92 -11.15 -40.85
CA ALA A 121 7.30 -10.78 -39.48
C ALA A 121 8.28 -9.60 -39.44
N GLY A 122 9.16 -9.49 -40.43
CA GLY A 122 10.09 -8.36 -40.58
C GLY A 122 9.39 -7.01 -40.74
N THR A 123 8.14 -6.99 -41.21
CA THR A 123 7.31 -5.77 -41.26
C THR A 123 6.84 -5.32 -39.87
N ARG A 124 6.70 -6.26 -38.92
CA ARG A 124 6.20 -6.01 -37.56
C ARG A 124 7.32 -5.73 -36.55
N THR A 125 8.48 -6.36 -36.71
CA THR A 125 9.58 -6.24 -35.73
C THR A 125 10.94 -6.39 -36.40
N ARG A 126 11.90 -5.56 -35.99
CA ARG A 126 13.29 -5.65 -36.46
C ARG A 126 14.02 -6.81 -35.80
N GLY A 127 14.92 -7.47 -36.53
CA GLY A 127 15.83 -8.48 -35.98
C GLY A 127 15.37 -9.94 -36.08
N VAL A 128 14.27 -10.23 -36.78
CA VAL A 128 13.89 -11.61 -37.15
C VAL A 128 14.76 -12.06 -38.33
N THR A 129 15.66 -13.03 -38.11
CA THR A 129 16.53 -13.57 -39.18
C THR A 129 15.90 -14.80 -39.83
N ALA A 130 16.25 -15.06 -41.09
CA ALA A 130 15.81 -16.27 -41.81
C ALA A 130 16.24 -17.58 -41.12
N SER A 131 17.35 -17.56 -40.37
CA SER A 131 17.83 -18.72 -39.61
C SER A 131 17.06 -18.98 -38.31
N TYR A 132 16.35 -17.99 -37.78
CA TYR A 132 15.73 -18.08 -36.46
C TYR A 132 14.59 -19.09 -36.39
N PRO A 133 13.64 -19.17 -37.35
CA PRO A 133 12.62 -20.22 -37.35
C PRO A 133 13.19 -21.64 -37.35
N HIS A 134 14.32 -21.88 -38.02
CA HIS A 134 14.97 -23.20 -37.99
C HIS A 134 15.46 -23.56 -36.59
N GLN A 135 15.94 -22.59 -35.81
CA GLN A 135 16.27 -22.80 -34.40
C GLN A 135 15.02 -23.07 -33.55
N LEU A 136 13.90 -22.40 -33.83
CA LEU A 136 12.62 -22.64 -33.13
C LEU A 136 12.07 -24.03 -33.45
N ALA A 137 12.15 -24.47 -34.72
CA ALA A 137 11.78 -25.81 -35.14
C ALA A 137 12.63 -26.87 -34.42
N ALA A 138 13.95 -26.67 -34.33
CA ALA A 138 14.85 -27.56 -33.60
C ALA A 138 14.62 -27.54 -32.06
N ALA A 139 14.06 -26.46 -31.52
CA ALA A 139 13.75 -26.33 -30.10
C ALA A 139 12.44 -27.04 -29.71
N CYS A 140 11.58 -27.40 -30.68
CA CYS A 140 10.33 -28.11 -30.44
C CYS A 140 10.59 -29.60 -30.17
N PRO A 141 10.24 -30.13 -28.97
CA PRO A 141 10.46 -31.55 -28.67
C PRO A 141 9.48 -32.46 -29.42
N ASN A 142 8.21 -32.05 -29.50
CA ASN A 142 7.15 -32.81 -30.18
C ASN A 142 6.06 -31.86 -30.70
N PRO A 143 5.87 -31.74 -32.03
CA PRO A 143 4.83 -30.89 -32.62
C PRO A 143 3.40 -31.24 -32.19
N GLY A 144 3.12 -32.51 -31.89
CA GLY A 144 1.80 -32.96 -31.46
C GLY A 144 1.35 -32.39 -30.11
N ASN A 145 2.29 -31.91 -29.28
CA ASN A 145 2.03 -31.31 -27.98
C ASN A 145 1.85 -29.78 -28.02
N ALA A 146 1.67 -29.19 -29.20
CA ALA A 146 1.54 -27.74 -29.38
C ALA A 146 0.52 -27.09 -28.45
N VAL A 147 -0.63 -27.74 -28.22
CA VAL A 147 -1.68 -27.26 -27.31
C VAL A 147 -1.18 -27.12 -25.87
N VAL A 148 -0.38 -28.06 -25.39
CA VAL A 148 0.16 -28.04 -24.02
C VAL A 148 1.18 -26.90 -23.88
N TYR A 149 2.07 -26.74 -24.85
CA TYR A 149 3.01 -25.63 -24.86
C TYR A 149 2.29 -24.27 -24.96
N GLY A 150 1.21 -24.20 -25.74
CA GLY A 150 0.37 -23.00 -25.84
C GLY A 150 -0.30 -22.63 -24.52
N ARG A 151 -0.71 -23.63 -23.72
CA ARG A 151 -1.27 -23.39 -22.37
C ARG A 151 -0.22 -22.81 -21.42
N MET A 152 1.03 -23.31 -21.48
CA MET A 152 2.13 -22.74 -20.69
C MET A 152 2.40 -21.28 -21.07
N VAL A 153 2.39 -20.95 -22.37
CA VAL A 153 2.54 -19.56 -22.84
C VAL A 153 1.38 -18.68 -22.36
N LEU A 154 0.15 -19.19 -22.46
CA LEU A 154 -1.03 -18.45 -22.00
C LEU A 154 -1.01 -18.24 -20.48
N GLU A 155 -0.59 -19.22 -19.69
CA GLU A 155 -0.42 -19.09 -18.24
C GLU A 155 0.60 -17.99 -17.90
N GLY A 156 1.77 -17.98 -18.56
CA GLY A 156 2.73 -16.88 -18.41
C GLY A 156 2.16 -15.51 -18.84
N ALA A 157 1.32 -15.48 -19.88
CA ALA A 157 0.63 -14.27 -20.30
C ALA A 157 -0.36 -13.77 -19.23
N ILE A 158 -1.09 -14.67 -18.57
CA ILE A 158 -2.02 -14.33 -17.48
C ILE A 158 -1.28 -13.68 -16.32
N HIS A 159 -0.18 -14.29 -15.86
CA HIS A 159 0.66 -13.72 -14.79
C HIS A 159 1.13 -12.31 -15.15
N ARG A 160 1.67 -12.15 -16.35
CA ARG A 160 2.13 -10.85 -16.85
C ARG A 160 1.00 -9.82 -16.91
N THR A 161 -0.15 -10.17 -17.49
CA THR A 161 -1.29 -9.25 -17.60
C THR A 161 -1.79 -8.82 -16.22
N VAL A 162 -1.93 -9.75 -15.27
CA VAL A 162 -2.35 -9.41 -13.90
C VAL A 162 -1.32 -8.51 -13.22
N ALA A 163 -0.02 -8.81 -13.35
CA ALA A 163 1.05 -7.99 -12.80
C ALA A 163 1.06 -6.57 -13.39
N GLU A 164 0.89 -6.43 -14.71
CA GLU A 164 0.83 -5.12 -15.39
C GLU A 164 -0.34 -4.26 -14.88
N HIS A 165 -1.53 -4.85 -14.75
CA HIS A 165 -2.69 -4.13 -14.24
C HIS A 165 -2.55 -3.77 -12.75
N ALA A 166 -1.97 -4.66 -11.95
CA ALA A 166 -1.66 -4.38 -10.54
C ALA A 166 -0.63 -3.24 -10.40
N VAL A 167 0.41 -3.19 -11.24
CA VAL A 167 1.36 -2.08 -11.27
C VAL A 167 0.68 -0.76 -11.63
N ARG A 168 -0.21 -0.76 -12.63
CA ARG A 168 -0.98 0.44 -13.02
C ARG A 168 -1.88 0.94 -11.90
N LEU A 169 -2.58 0.05 -11.19
CA LEU A 169 -3.39 0.42 -10.02
C LEU A 169 -2.53 1.00 -8.90
N HIS A 170 -1.38 0.39 -8.60
CA HIS A 170 -0.49 0.91 -7.58
C HIS A 170 0.06 2.31 -7.94
N GLN A 171 0.43 2.53 -9.20
CA GLN A 171 0.89 3.83 -9.68
C GLN A 171 -0.22 4.90 -9.62
N ALA A 172 -1.43 4.54 -10.02
CA ALA A 172 -2.61 5.40 -9.88
C ALA A 172 -2.85 5.80 -8.44
N ALA A 173 -2.87 4.83 -7.52
CA ALA A 173 -3.06 5.08 -6.10
C ALA A 173 -1.99 6.05 -5.55
N ARG A 174 -0.71 5.86 -5.90
CA ARG A 174 0.35 6.79 -5.49
C ARG A 174 0.18 8.21 -6.04
N ALA A 175 -0.27 8.32 -7.29
CA ALA A 175 -0.51 9.63 -7.90
C ALA A 175 -1.70 10.35 -7.26
N ASP A 176 -2.74 9.60 -6.94
CA ASP A 176 -3.95 10.08 -6.29
C ASP A 176 -3.74 10.46 -4.83
N THR A 177 -2.86 9.75 -4.10
CA THR A 177 -2.40 10.18 -2.76
C THR A 177 -1.84 11.60 -2.82
N ILE A 178 -0.95 11.90 -3.77
CA ILE A 178 -0.31 13.22 -3.90
C ILE A 178 -1.32 14.31 -4.29
N ARG A 179 -2.37 13.96 -5.05
CA ARG A 179 -3.38 14.92 -5.52
C ARG A 179 -4.57 15.08 -4.58
N GLY A 180 -4.70 14.22 -3.56
CA GLY A 180 -5.94 14.11 -2.77
C GLY A 180 -7.15 13.69 -3.61
N ALA A 181 -6.94 12.90 -4.67
CA ALA A 181 -7.98 12.46 -5.60
C ALA A 181 -8.28 10.95 -5.46
N THR A 182 -9.32 10.45 -6.13
CA THR A 182 -9.68 9.02 -6.12
C THR A 182 -10.02 8.46 -7.51
N GLU A 183 -10.17 9.32 -8.52
CA GLU A 183 -10.75 8.98 -9.83
C GLU A 183 -9.89 7.98 -10.62
N GLU A 184 -8.57 8.22 -10.74
CA GLU A 184 -7.68 7.34 -11.50
C GLU A 184 -7.52 5.98 -10.79
N THR A 185 -7.48 5.98 -9.46
CA THR A 185 -7.44 4.77 -8.63
C THR A 185 -8.65 3.89 -8.90
N LEU A 186 -9.86 4.46 -8.89
CA LEU A 186 -11.10 3.74 -9.17
C LEU A 186 -11.10 3.18 -10.60
N LEU A 187 -10.73 3.99 -11.60
CA LEU A 187 -10.63 3.56 -13.00
C LEU A 187 -9.68 2.37 -13.17
N ARG A 188 -8.50 2.40 -12.54
CA ARG A 188 -7.54 1.29 -12.61
C ARG A 188 -7.99 0.06 -11.83
N ALA A 189 -8.71 0.26 -10.73
CA ALA A 189 -9.26 -0.84 -9.96
C ALA A 189 -10.35 -1.58 -10.76
N ASP A 190 -11.23 -0.84 -11.45
CA ASP A 190 -12.24 -1.40 -12.36
C ASP A 190 -11.60 -2.15 -13.52
N ALA A 191 -10.54 -1.57 -14.12
CA ALA A 191 -9.80 -2.24 -15.19
C ALA A 191 -9.17 -3.56 -14.73
N LEU A 192 -8.58 -3.61 -13.53
CA LEU A 192 -8.01 -4.84 -12.97
C LEU A 192 -9.10 -5.88 -12.65
N ALA A 193 -10.18 -5.47 -11.98
CA ALA A 193 -11.30 -6.36 -11.66
C ALA A 193 -11.96 -6.93 -12.93
N GLY A 194 -12.15 -6.10 -13.95
CA GLY A 194 -12.69 -6.50 -15.25
C GLY A 194 -11.81 -7.53 -15.95
N VAL A 195 -10.49 -7.32 -15.96
CA VAL A 195 -9.52 -8.28 -16.53
C VAL A 195 -9.54 -9.61 -15.76
N LEU A 196 -9.56 -9.59 -14.43
CA LEU A 196 -9.62 -10.81 -13.62
C LEU A 196 -10.91 -11.60 -13.87
N ALA A 197 -12.06 -10.91 -13.94
CA ALA A 197 -13.34 -11.55 -14.23
C ALA A 197 -13.36 -12.17 -15.64
N ASP A 198 -12.77 -11.49 -16.61
CA ASP A 198 -12.68 -11.94 -18.00
C ASP A 198 -11.72 -13.13 -18.18
N LEU A 199 -10.59 -13.11 -17.48
CA LEU A 199 -9.68 -14.24 -17.40
C LEU A 199 -10.31 -15.45 -16.70
N GLY A 200 -11.05 -15.23 -15.62
CA GLY A 200 -11.80 -16.29 -14.93
C GLY A 200 -12.79 -17.00 -15.86
N ARG A 201 -13.61 -16.23 -16.59
CA ARG A 201 -14.55 -16.76 -17.59
C ARG A 201 -13.85 -17.57 -18.68
N ARG A 202 -12.74 -17.07 -19.23
CA ARG A 202 -12.00 -17.75 -20.31
C ARG A 202 -11.25 -19.00 -19.87
N TRP A 203 -10.73 -19.00 -18.65
CA TRP A 203 -9.93 -20.11 -18.12
C TRP A 203 -10.78 -21.24 -17.53
N GLY A 204 -12.08 -21.00 -17.28
CA GLY A 204 -12.98 -21.97 -16.67
C GLY A 204 -12.71 -22.18 -15.17
N ALA A 205 -11.96 -21.27 -14.54
CA ALA A 205 -11.90 -21.20 -13.09
C ALA A 205 -13.16 -20.49 -12.60
N ASP A 206 -13.85 -21.07 -11.62
CA ASP A 206 -14.85 -20.32 -10.86
C ASP A 206 -14.17 -19.06 -10.34
N ALA A 207 -14.55 -17.89 -10.88
CA ALA A 207 -14.02 -16.58 -10.50
C ALA A 207 -14.54 -16.16 -9.12
N ARG A 208 -14.44 -17.06 -8.14
CA ARG A 208 -14.81 -16.82 -6.75
C ARG A 208 -13.57 -16.34 -6.01
N PRO A 209 -13.71 -15.32 -5.14
CA PRO A 209 -12.65 -14.95 -4.21
C PRO A 209 -12.26 -16.16 -3.36
N VAL A 210 -11.01 -16.58 -3.44
CA VAL A 210 -10.45 -17.64 -2.61
C VAL A 210 -9.33 -17.04 -1.77
N PRO A 211 -9.37 -17.16 -0.43
CA PRO A 211 -8.28 -16.65 0.39
C PRO A 211 -7.00 -17.44 0.07
N PRO A 212 -5.84 -16.77 -0.09
CA PRO A 212 -4.57 -17.47 -0.19
C PRO A 212 -4.34 -18.28 1.09
N PRO A 213 -3.63 -19.43 1.03
CA PRO A 213 -3.21 -20.12 2.23
C PRO A 213 -2.44 -19.14 3.11
N ALA A 214 -2.71 -19.14 4.42
CA ALA A 214 -2.16 -18.18 5.38
C ALA A 214 -0.63 -18.06 5.23
N GLY A 215 -0.21 -17.08 4.44
CA GLY A 215 1.18 -16.65 4.33
C GLY A 215 1.48 -15.65 5.44
N PRO A 216 2.75 -15.28 5.64
CA PRO A 216 3.09 -14.19 6.54
C PRO A 216 2.31 -12.96 6.09
N GLU A 217 1.35 -12.51 6.92
CA GLU A 217 0.70 -11.24 6.68
C GLU A 217 1.81 -10.19 6.53
N PRO A 218 1.76 -9.34 5.49
CA PRO A 218 2.68 -8.24 5.41
C PRO A 218 2.53 -7.45 6.71
N GLY A 219 3.58 -7.48 7.54
CA GLY A 219 3.57 -6.79 8.83
C GLY A 219 3.15 -5.33 8.63
N PRO A 220 2.53 -4.69 9.65
CA PRO A 220 1.97 -3.36 9.51
C PRO A 220 3.03 -2.41 8.95
N ARG A 221 2.87 -2.07 7.67
CA ARG A 221 3.65 -1.01 7.05
C ARG A 221 2.89 0.24 7.41
N THR A 222 3.43 1.05 8.30
CA THR A 222 2.93 2.42 8.47
C THR A 222 3.33 3.17 7.19
N PRO A 223 2.40 3.47 6.27
CA PRO A 223 2.74 4.40 5.19
C PRO A 223 3.15 5.73 5.82
N ALA A 224 4.02 6.48 5.15
CA ALA A 224 4.23 7.87 5.52
C ALA A 224 2.86 8.56 5.43
N VAL A 225 2.36 9.03 6.57
CA VAL A 225 1.08 9.75 6.63
C VAL A 225 1.32 11.12 6.00
N ASP A 226 0.48 11.48 5.03
CA ASP A 226 0.49 12.81 4.43
C ASP A 226 0.10 13.85 5.50
N GLU A 227 0.80 14.99 5.56
CA GLU A 227 0.54 16.02 6.57
C GLU A 227 -0.89 16.57 6.44
N ASP A 228 -1.38 16.72 5.19
CA ASP A 228 -2.74 17.18 4.91
C ASP A 228 -3.79 16.18 5.40
N LEU A 229 -3.55 14.87 5.20
CA LEU A 229 -4.44 13.83 5.69
C LEU A 229 -4.42 13.77 7.23
N HIS A 230 -3.24 13.93 7.84
CA HIS A 230 -3.13 13.95 9.29
C HIS A 230 -3.95 15.09 9.89
N ALA A 231 -3.88 16.27 9.28
CA ALA A 231 -4.68 17.43 9.67
C ALA A 231 -6.19 17.15 9.49
N ASP A 232 -6.61 16.55 8.37
CA ASP A 232 -8.02 16.16 8.16
C ASP A 232 -8.53 15.19 9.24
N GLU A 233 -7.70 14.22 9.65
CA GLU A 233 -8.03 13.29 10.73
C GLU A 233 -8.15 13.99 12.09
N GLU A 234 -7.22 14.89 12.43
CA GLU A 234 -7.28 15.69 13.65
C GLU A 234 -8.54 16.57 13.67
N PHE A 235 -8.84 17.25 12.55
CA PHE A 235 -10.03 18.09 12.42
C PHE A 235 -11.33 17.29 12.55
N LEU A 236 -11.39 16.10 11.96
CA LEU A 236 -12.53 15.20 12.12
C LEU A 236 -12.75 14.84 13.59
N LEU A 237 -11.70 14.42 14.29
CA LEU A 237 -11.78 14.02 15.70
C LEU A 237 -12.19 15.18 16.60
N ALA A 238 -11.62 16.37 16.39
CA ALA A 238 -12.02 17.59 17.08
C ALA A 238 -13.50 17.92 16.83
N CYS A 239 -13.97 17.84 15.57
CA CYS A 239 -15.37 18.08 15.23
C CYS A 239 -16.34 17.11 15.93
N LEU A 240 -15.96 15.83 16.03
CA LEU A 240 -16.77 14.82 16.70
C LEU A 240 -16.79 14.98 18.22
N ALA A 241 -15.68 15.41 18.82
CA ALA A 241 -15.62 15.70 20.25
C ALA A 241 -16.41 16.98 20.63
N ALA A 242 -16.32 18.02 19.80
CA ALA A 242 -17.04 19.27 20.01
C ALA A 242 -18.55 19.13 19.75
N ARG A 243 -18.96 18.29 18.79
CA ARG A 243 -20.36 18.07 18.39
C ARG A 243 -20.67 16.57 18.30
N PRO A 244 -20.93 15.91 19.44
CA PRO A 244 -21.16 14.46 19.49
C PRO A 244 -22.39 14.00 18.69
N ASP A 245 -23.35 14.89 18.41
CA ASP A 245 -24.50 14.61 17.54
C ASP A 245 -24.08 14.22 16.12
N GLN A 246 -22.92 14.69 15.64
CA GLN A 246 -22.38 14.32 14.34
C GLN A 246 -21.81 12.90 14.27
N ILE A 247 -21.56 12.24 15.42
CA ILE A 247 -21.05 10.86 15.41
C ILE A 247 -22.03 9.94 14.65
N GLY A 248 -23.33 10.19 14.78
CA GLY A 248 -24.36 9.43 14.07
C GLY A 248 -24.32 9.57 12.54
N THR A 249 -23.78 10.66 11.99
CA THR A 249 -23.73 10.90 10.54
C THR A 249 -22.62 10.11 9.86
N VAL A 250 -21.50 9.91 10.56
CA VAL A 250 -20.30 9.24 10.01
C VAL A 250 -20.24 7.74 10.31
N VAL A 251 -20.81 7.27 11.42
CA VAL A 251 -20.69 5.86 11.88
C VAL A 251 -21.24 4.84 10.87
N GLY A 252 -22.18 5.22 10.00
CA GLY A 252 -22.73 4.34 8.96
C GLY A 252 -21.65 3.83 7.99
N TRP A 253 -20.68 4.67 7.64
CA TRP A 253 -19.74 4.41 6.55
C TRP A 253 -18.27 4.58 6.94
N LEU A 254 -17.94 5.36 7.97
CA LEU A 254 -16.57 5.50 8.48
C LEU A 254 -16.25 4.38 9.47
N ARG A 255 -15.03 3.85 9.42
CA ARG A 255 -14.52 2.81 10.31
C ARG A 255 -13.21 3.25 10.93
N PRO A 256 -12.85 2.74 12.13
CA PRO A 256 -11.56 3.03 12.72
C PRO A 256 -10.38 2.75 11.79
N GLU A 257 -10.46 1.68 10.99
CA GLU A 257 -9.39 1.23 10.10
C GLU A 257 -9.14 2.19 8.91
N ASP A 258 -10.01 3.18 8.71
CA ASP A 258 -9.84 4.20 7.67
C ASP A 258 -8.79 5.25 8.04
N PHE A 259 -8.58 5.50 9.34
CA PHE A 259 -7.55 6.44 9.79
C PHE A 259 -6.16 5.85 9.55
N ALA A 260 -5.29 6.62 8.90
CA ALA A 260 -3.91 6.29 8.64
C ALA A 260 -3.08 6.28 9.93
N ASP A 261 -3.35 7.20 10.87
CA ASP A 261 -2.67 7.24 12.15
C ASP A 261 -3.31 6.25 13.15
N PRO A 262 -2.56 5.27 13.69
CA PRO A 262 -3.13 4.28 14.60
C PRO A 262 -3.62 4.88 15.93
N GLY A 263 -3.11 6.05 16.34
CA GLY A 263 -3.61 6.80 17.49
C GLY A 263 -4.97 7.42 17.22
N HIS A 264 -5.18 8.01 16.05
CA HIS A 264 -6.48 8.52 15.61
C HIS A 264 -7.53 7.41 15.51
N GLN A 265 -7.13 6.19 15.10
CA GLN A 265 -8.01 5.01 15.16
C GLN A 265 -8.52 4.76 16.60
N GLN A 266 -7.64 4.87 17.60
CA GLN A 266 -8.02 4.66 19.00
C GLN A 266 -8.94 5.78 19.53
N LEU A 267 -8.68 7.02 19.14
CA LEU A 267 -9.54 8.16 19.48
C LEU A 267 -10.95 7.99 18.91
N TYR A 268 -11.06 7.63 17.62
CA TYR A 268 -12.35 7.37 16.99
C TYR A 268 -13.11 6.21 17.67
N ARG A 269 -12.41 5.12 18.02
CA ARG A 269 -13.01 4.00 18.78
C ARG A 269 -13.50 4.42 20.16
N ALA A 270 -12.79 5.33 20.85
CA ALA A 270 -13.19 5.84 22.16
C ALA A 270 -14.43 6.74 22.06
N LEU A 271 -14.44 7.67 21.11
CA LEU A 271 -15.59 8.54 20.81
C LEU A 271 -16.85 7.73 20.52
N GLY A 272 -16.75 6.75 19.61
CA GLY A 272 -17.89 5.89 19.25
C GLY A 272 -18.44 5.07 20.43
N ALA A 273 -17.57 4.62 21.34
CA ALA A 273 -17.98 3.82 22.49
C ALA A 273 -18.60 4.63 23.62
N LEU A 274 -18.18 5.88 23.83
CA LEU A 274 -18.86 6.79 24.74
C LEU A 274 -20.26 7.14 24.20
N ASN A 275 -20.33 7.48 22.91
CA ASN A 275 -21.60 7.78 22.23
C ASN A 275 -22.58 6.61 22.27
N HIS A 276 -22.12 5.39 21.99
CA HIS A 276 -22.96 4.18 22.07
C HIS A 276 -23.49 3.93 23.50
N ARG A 277 -22.75 4.30 24.54
CA ARG A 277 -23.19 4.16 25.94
C ARG A 277 -24.08 5.32 26.41
N GLY A 278 -24.24 6.37 25.60
CA GLY A 278 -24.89 7.61 26.03
C GLY A 278 -24.12 8.33 27.15
N GLU A 279 -22.82 8.07 27.28
CA GLU A 279 -21.95 8.80 28.20
C GLU A 279 -21.60 10.16 27.57
N PRO A 280 -21.41 11.22 28.38
CA PRO A 280 -20.99 12.51 27.85
C PRO A 280 -19.66 12.36 27.13
N VAL A 281 -19.59 13.00 25.95
CA VAL A 281 -18.39 13.03 25.12
C VAL A 281 -17.74 14.39 25.29
N ASP A 282 -16.56 14.39 25.91
CA ASP A 282 -15.68 15.54 26.08
C ASP A 282 -14.23 15.04 26.13
N GLN A 283 -13.28 15.97 26.11
CA GLN A 283 -11.86 15.64 26.06
C GLN A 283 -11.39 14.77 27.25
N LEU A 284 -11.90 15.01 28.47
CA LEU A 284 -11.51 14.25 29.66
C LEU A 284 -12.13 12.84 29.64
N THR A 285 -13.39 12.73 29.25
CA THR A 285 -14.06 11.41 29.14
C THR A 285 -13.43 10.55 28.05
N VAL A 286 -13.04 11.14 26.91
CA VAL A 286 -12.30 10.42 25.85
C VAL A 286 -10.93 9.99 26.35
N LEU A 287 -10.16 10.87 27.00
CA LEU A 287 -8.85 10.53 27.57
C LEU A 287 -8.96 9.37 28.57
N TRP A 288 -9.97 9.38 29.44
CA TRP A 288 -10.23 8.29 30.36
C TRP A 288 -10.54 6.97 29.65
N GLU A 289 -11.37 7.00 28.60
CA GLU A 289 -11.73 5.82 27.83
C GLU A 289 -10.52 5.23 27.08
N VAL A 290 -9.66 6.07 26.53
CA VAL A 290 -8.40 5.69 25.89
C VAL A 290 -7.46 5.01 26.89
N GLN A 291 -7.30 5.58 28.09
CA GLN A 291 -6.50 4.99 29.17
C GLN A 291 -7.06 3.62 29.59
N ARG A 292 -8.39 3.52 29.75
CA ARG A 292 -9.06 2.27 30.13
C ARG A 292 -8.85 1.15 29.10
N ARG A 293 -8.71 1.50 27.82
CA ARG A 293 -8.40 0.57 26.72
C ARG A 293 -6.92 0.20 26.64
N GLY A 294 -6.07 0.79 27.47
CA GLY A 294 -4.62 0.60 27.44
C GLY A 294 -3.93 1.26 26.24
N ALA A 295 -4.62 2.14 25.51
CA ALA A 295 -4.08 2.76 24.30
C ALA A 295 -2.93 3.75 24.60
N LEU A 296 -2.86 4.32 25.82
CA LEU A 296 -1.75 5.16 26.26
C LEU A 296 -0.47 4.36 26.56
N ASN A 297 -0.56 3.04 26.72
CA ASN A 297 0.59 2.19 27.02
C ASN A 297 1.32 1.73 25.75
N GLY A 298 0.71 1.90 24.57
CA GLY A 298 1.19 1.32 23.30
C GLY A 298 2.18 2.18 22.51
N HIS A 299 2.77 3.23 23.11
CA HIS A 299 3.66 4.22 22.45
C HIS A 299 3.09 4.95 21.23
N THR A 300 1.85 4.67 20.84
CA THR A 300 1.18 5.27 19.66
C THR A 300 0.50 6.60 20.02
N LEU A 301 0.05 6.72 21.26
CA LEU A 301 -0.77 7.82 21.73
C LEU A 301 -0.37 8.17 23.17
N ASP A 302 -0.20 9.45 23.46
CA ASP A 302 0.10 10.00 24.77
C ASP A 302 -0.97 11.01 25.18
N ALA A 303 -1.10 11.26 26.49
CA ALA A 303 -2.18 12.08 27.03
C ALA A 303 -2.17 13.52 26.46
N GLU A 304 -1.00 14.09 26.22
CA GLU A 304 -0.85 15.43 25.65
C GLU A 304 -1.35 15.49 24.21
N ARG A 305 -1.05 14.47 23.39
CA ARG A 305 -1.59 14.36 22.04
C ARG A 305 -3.11 14.22 22.03
N VAL A 306 -3.70 13.43 22.93
CA VAL A 306 -5.17 13.34 23.05
C VAL A 306 -5.78 14.71 23.33
N VAL A 307 -5.20 15.44 24.29
CA VAL A 307 -5.63 16.79 24.66
C VAL A 307 -5.55 17.75 23.47
N ARG A 308 -4.45 17.70 22.71
CA ARG A 308 -4.23 18.57 21.54
C ARG A 308 -5.20 18.27 20.40
N VAL A 309 -5.37 16.99 20.04
CA VAL A 309 -6.21 16.58 18.91
C VAL A 309 -7.69 16.86 19.18
N LEU A 310 -8.13 16.76 20.42
CA LEU A 310 -9.53 16.95 20.81
C LEU A 310 -9.84 18.36 21.30
N ASP A 311 -8.94 19.34 21.08
CA ASP A 311 -9.16 20.71 21.53
C ASP A 311 -10.43 21.29 20.85
N PRO A 312 -11.52 21.53 21.61
CA PRO A 312 -12.78 22.00 21.04
C PRO A 312 -12.71 23.44 20.51
N LEU A 313 -11.67 24.20 20.86
CA LEU A 313 -11.44 25.54 20.33
C LEU A 313 -10.77 25.52 18.95
N ALA A 314 -10.25 24.37 18.52
CA ALA A 314 -9.44 24.28 17.32
C ALA A 314 -10.25 24.49 16.03
N VAL A 315 -11.49 24.00 15.91
CA VAL A 315 -12.26 24.06 14.65
C VAL A 315 -13.79 24.02 14.82
N ALA A 316 -14.50 24.87 14.07
CA ALA A 316 -15.90 24.67 13.70
C ALA A 316 -15.96 24.10 12.26
N GLY A 317 -16.34 22.83 12.10
CA GLY A 317 -16.36 22.15 10.80
C GLY A 317 -17.40 21.03 10.72
N SER A 318 -17.60 20.47 9.53
CA SER A 318 -18.51 19.35 9.29
C SER A 318 -17.76 18.02 9.40
N ALA A 319 -18.26 17.12 10.24
CA ALA A 319 -17.69 15.78 10.36
C ALA A 319 -17.86 14.97 9.05
N ASP A 320 -18.93 15.21 8.29
CA ASP A 320 -19.17 14.53 7.01
C ASP A 320 -18.08 14.88 5.98
N TYR A 321 -17.70 16.16 5.92
CA TYR A 321 -16.68 16.64 4.99
C TYR A 321 -15.31 15.99 5.27
N PHE A 322 -14.82 16.09 6.51
CA PHE A 322 -13.53 15.51 6.86
C PHE A 322 -13.58 13.97 6.83
N GLY A 323 -14.69 13.37 7.23
CA GLY A 323 -14.88 11.93 7.13
C GLY A 323 -14.82 11.44 5.68
N GLU A 324 -15.41 12.17 4.72
CA GLU A 324 -15.34 11.83 3.30
C GLU A 324 -13.89 11.84 2.80
N ARG A 325 -13.10 12.83 3.22
CA ARG A 325 -11.67 12.90 2.89
C ARG A 325 -10.90 11.72 3.49
N VAL A 326 -11.15 11.38 4.76
CA VAL A 326 -10.49 10.25 5.44
C VAL A 326 -10.84 8.93 4.76
N VAL A 327 -12.11 8.67 4.44
CA VAL A 327 -12.50 7.41 3.78
C VAL A 327 -12.04 7.35 2.32
N GLY A 328 -11.95 8.50 1.64
CA GLY A 328 -11.33 8.61 0.31
C GLY A 328 -9.84 8.30 0.32
N ALA A 329 -9.10 8.81 1.32
CA ALA A 329 -7.70 8.48 1.51
C ALA A 329 -7.49 7.00 1.91
N ALA A 330 -8.39 6.45 2.73
CA ALA A 330 -8.40 5.02 3.05
C ALA A 330 -8.59 4.16 1.79
N LEU A 331 -9.49 4.55 0.88
CA LEU A 331 -9.70 3.87 -0.39
C LEU A 331 -8.42 3.80 -1.21
N VAL A 332 -7.71 4.92 -1.35
CA VAL A 332 -6.45 4.99 -2.09
C VAL A 332 -5.35 4.14 -1.43
N ARG A 333 -5.25 4.18 -0.09
CA ARG A 333 -4.32 3.35 0.68
C ARG A 333 -4.60 1.86 0.49
N THR A 334 -5.85 1.43 0.67
CA THR A 334 -6.27 0.05 0.46
C THR A 334 -6.05 -0.39 -1.00
N ALA A 335 -6.31 0.48 -1.98
CA ALA A 335 -6.00 0.18 -3.38
C ALA A 335 -4.51 -0.06 -3.61
N ALA A 336 -3.64 0.77 -3.01
CA ALA A 336 -2.19 0.60 -3.11
C ALA A 336 -1.73 -0.73 -2.50
N GLU A 337 -2.28 -1.12 -1.35
CA GLU A 337 -2.00 -2.38 -0.66
C GLU A 337 -2.49 -3.60 -1.44
N SER A 338 -3.76 -3.60 -1.86
CA SER A 338 -4.35 -4.65 -2.70
C SER A 338 -3.57 -4.82 -4.00
N ALA A 339 -3.16 -3.73 -4.65
CA ALA A 339 -2.34 -3.78 -5.85
C ALA A 339 -0.97 -4.44 -5.62
N GLN A 340 -0.32 -4.15 -4.49
CA GLN A 340 0.94 -4.80 -4.13
C GLN A 340 0.76 -6.31 -3.86
N GLN A 341 -0.33 -6.69 -3.20
CA GLN A 341 -0.65 -8.10 -2.95
C GLN A 341 -0.93 -8.85 -4.26
N VAL A 342 -1.77 -8.30 -5.14
CA VAL A 342 -2.07 -8.89 -6.46
C VAL A 342 -0.80 -9.02 -7.30
N ARG A 343 0.06 -7.99 -7.28
CA ARG A 343 1.34 -8.04 -7.97
C ARG A 343 2.25 -9.16 -7.43
N ALA A 344 2.37 -9.29 -6.11
CA ALA A 344 3.19 -10.33 -5.50
C ALA A 344 2.68 -11.74 -5.86
N LEU A 345 1.35 -11.94 -5.89
CA LEU A 345 0.73 -13.18 -6.34
C LEU A 345 1.05 -13.47 -7.82
N ALA A 346 1.04 -12.44 -8.68
CA ALA A 346 1.31 -12.59 -10.10
C ALA A 346 2.80 -12.83 -10.42
N GLU A 347 3.71 -12.30 -9.59
CA GLU A 347 5.15 -12.54 -9.70
C GLU A 347 5.55 -13.96 -9.22
N ASP A 348 4.69 -14.66 -8.49
CA ASP A 348 4.88 -16.06 -8.11
C ASP A 348 4.55 -17.01 -9.28
N GLU A 349 5.54 -17.33 -10.10
CA GLU A 349 5.42 -18.26 -11.24
C GLU A 349 5.05 -19.70 -10.83
N ALA A 350 5.14 -20.06 -9.54
CA ALA A 350 4.74 -21.39 -9.06
C ALA A 350 3.21 -21.51 -8.86
N LEU A 351 2.49 -20.39 -8.84
CA LEU A 351 1.06 -20.36 -8.60
C LEU A 351 0.29 -20.65 -9.90
N PRO A 352 -0.57 -21.68 -9.96
CA PRO A 352 -1.37 -21.94 -11.16
C PRO A 352 -2.33 -20.79 -11.49
N ALA A 353 -2.53 -20.48 -12.78
CA ALA A 353 -3.36 -19.36 -13.23
C ALA A 353 -4.76 -19.30 -12.61
N GLY A 354 -5.43 -20.44 -12.45
CA GLY A 354 -6.76 -20.51 -11.84
C GLY A 354 -6.76 -20.08 -10.35
N ARG A 355 -5.71 -20.43 -9.59
CA ARG A 355 -5.55 -20.03 -8.18
C ARG A 355 -5.12 -18.57 -8.07
N LEU A 356 -4.25 -18.11 -8.97
CA LEU A 356 -3.89 -16.70 -9.09
C LEU A 356 -5.13 -15.81 -9.23
N ILE A 357 -6.05 -16.14 -10.14
CA ILE A 357 -7.27 -15.35 -10.36
C ILE A 357 -8.12 -15.29 -9.08
N GLY A 358 -8.35 -16.43 -8.42
CA GLY A 358 -9.13 -16.49 -7.18
C GLY A 358 -8.50 -15.71 -6.02
N HIS A 359 -7.19 -15.82 -5.83
CA HIS A 359 -6.47 -15.06 -4.80
C HIS A 359 -6.42 -13.56 -5.11
N ALA A 360 -6.27 -13.17 -6.38
CA ALA A 360 -6.27 -11.77 -6.79
C ALA A 360 -7.64 -11.11 -6.57
N LEU A 361 -8.74 -11.82 -6.87
CA LEU A 361 -10.09 -11.34 -6.57
C LEU A 361 -10.32 -11.17 -5.07
N HIS A 362 -9.80 -12.09 -4.24
CA HIS A 362 -9.86 -11.95 -2.79
C HIS A 362 -9.06 -10.73 -2.29
N ALA A 363 -7.87 -10.50 -2.83
CA ALA A 363 -7.03 -9.35 -2.47
C ALA A 363 -7.69 -7.99 -2.82
N LEU A 364 -8.63 -7.95 -3.78
CA LEU A 364 -9.42 -6.75 -4.09
C LEU A 364 -10.66 -6.58 -3.19
N GLY A 365 -11.06 -7.60 -2.45
CA GLY A 365 -12.25 -7.54 -1.57
C GLY A 365 -12.25 -6.38 -0.57
N PRO A 366 -11.14 -6.10 0.15
CA PRO A 366 -11.06 -4.94 1.03
C PRO A 366 -11.28 -3.62 0.28
N LEU A 367 -10.73 -3.46 -0.92
CA LEU A 367 -10.93 -2.26 -1.74
C LEU A 367 -12.39 -2.07 -2.14
N ASP A 368 -13.08 -3.14 -2.52
CA ASP A 368 -14.51 -3.09 -2.87
C ASP A 368 -15.38 -2.70 -1.67
N GLU A 369 -15.01 -3.14 -0.46
CA GLU A 369 -15.68 -2.74 0.78
C GLU A 369 -15.50 -1.25 1.07
N VAL A 370 -14.27 -0.73 1.05
CA VAL A 370 -14.04 0.70 1.27
C VAL A 370 -14.74 1.55 0.19
N ARG A 371 -14.76 1.09 -1.05
CA ARG A 371 -15.45 1.76 -2.16
C ARG A 371 -16.96 1.90 -1.91
N ARG A 372 -17.63 0.83 -1.46
CA ARG A 372 -19.07 0.90 -1.10
C ARG A 372 -19.33 1.93 0.00
N ARG A 373 -18.46 1.97 1.00
CA ARG A 373 -18.55 2.93 2.11
C ARG A 373 -18.33 4.37 1.65
N TRP A 374 -17.32 4.61 0.79
CA TRP A 374 -17.07 5.93 0.19
C TRP A 374 -18.23 6.41 -0.68
N HIS A 375 -18.83 5.53 -1.49
CA HIS A 375 -20.05 5.88 -2.23
C HIS A 375 -21.20 6.27 -1.30
N THR A 376 -21.42 5.51 -0.23
CA THR A 376 -22.45 5.80 0.78
C THR A 376 -22.23 7.18 1.40
N ALA A 377 -20.99 7.53 1.76
CA ALA A 377 -20.63 8.83 2.33
C ALA A 377 -21.02 10.01 1.40
N ARG A 378 -20.84 9.83 0.09
CA ARG A 378 -21.13 10.87 -0.93
C ARG A 378 -22.60 10.98 -1.31
N THR A 379 -23.35 9.89 -1.21
CA THR A 379 -24.75 9.82 -1.65
C THR A 379 -25.75 9.94 -0.51
N ALA A 380 -25.33 9.79 0.75
CA ALA A 380 -26.24 9.83 1.88
C ALA A 380 -26.85 11.24 2.01
N PRO A 381 -28.19 11.37 2.00
CA PRO A 381 -28.82 12.60 2.44
C PRO A 381 -28.49 12.83 3.92
N ALA A 382 -28.29 14.08 4.33
CA ALA A 382 -28.08 14.44 5.72
C ALA A 382 -29.16 13.75 6.58
N PRO A 383 -28.80 13.01 7.64
CA PRO A 383 -29.81 12.32 8.43
C PRO A 383 -30.79 13.35 8.99
N GLU A 384 -32.08 13.13 8.72
CA GLU A 384 -33.15 13.85 9.37
C GLU A 384 -32.95 13.64 10.88
N LYS A 385 -32.77 14.72 11.64
CA LYS A 385 -32.53 14.64 13.10
C LYS A 385 -33.53 13.66 13.69
N PRO A 386 -33.09 12.58 14.37
CA PRO A 386 -34.01 11.75 15.12
C PRO A 386 -34.78 12.66 16.06
N GLN A 387 -36.10 12.74 15.91
CA GLN A 387 -36.96 13.34 16.93
C GLN A 387 -36.62 12.62 18.22
N ALA A 388 -36.07 13.37 19.17
CA ALA A 388 -35.66 12.83 20.46
C ALA A 388 -36.85 12.04 21.03
N PRO A 389 -36.68 10.74 21.34
CA PRO A 389 -37.62 10.07 22.22
C PRO A 389 -37.70 10.91 23.50
N ALA A 390 -38.91 11.20 23.96
CA ALA A 390 -39.13 11.86 25.24
C ALA A 390 -38.20 11.21 26.29
N PRO A 391 -37.51 12.00 27.13
CA PRO A 391 -36.48 11.47 28.02
C PRO A 391 -37.12 10.38 28.89
N ALA A 392 -36.77 9.12 28.60
CA ALA A 392 -37.00 8.03 29.53
C ALA A 392 -36.16 8.37 30.76
N GLY A 393 -36.84 8.86 31.80
CA GLY A 393 -36.23 9.40 33.00
C GLY A 393 -35.14 8.44 33.50
N VAL A 394 -33.92 8.96 33.62
CA VAL A 394 -32.92 8.34 34.46
C VAL A 394 -33.58 8.25 35.84
N SER A 395 -33.90 7.03 36.28
CA SER A 395 -34.49 6.78 37.60
C SER A 395 -33.64 7.52 38.65
N PRO A 396 -34.25 8.39 39.48
CA PRO A 396 -33.54 9.28 40.41
C PRO A 396 -32.55 8.52 41.30
N ASP A 397 -32.80 7.24 41.56
CA ASP A 397 -31.96 6.31 42.32
C ASP A 397 -30.54 6.13 41.74
N ARG A 398 -30.36 6.16 40.42
CA ARG A 398 -29.01 6.06 39.80
C ARG A 398 -28.22 7.37 39.91
N ALA A 399 -28.90 8.51 39.84
CA ALA A 399 -28.29 9.82 40.04
C ALA A 399 -27.96 10.07 41.52
N GLU A 400 -28.77 9.52 42.43
CA GLU A 400 -28.56 9.56 43.87
C GLU A 400 -27.42 8.63 44.33
N ALA A 401 -27.30 7.44 43.73
CA ALA A 401 -26.17 6.53 43.94
C ALA A 401 -24.82 7.11 43.45
N ALA A 402 -24.82 8.05 42.50
CA ALA A 402 -23.63 8.79 42.07
C ALA A 402 -23.30 9.94 43.04
N ARG A 403 -24.30 10.68 43.54
CA ARG A 403 -24.12 11.77 44.52
C ARG A 403 -23.69 11.26 45.91
N ALA A 404 -24.13 10.07 46.31
CA ALA A 404 -23.75 9.45 47.57
C ALA A 404 -22.26 9.08 47.63
N ARG A 405 -21.63 8.73 46.49
CA ARG A 405 -20.20 8.40 46.40
C ARG A 405 -19.29 9.64 46.51
N SER A 406 -19.81 10.83 46.24
CA SER A 406 -19.05 12.09 46.31
C SER A 406 -19.12 12.79 47.67
N ARG A 407 -19.90 12.28 48.64
CA ARG A 407 -20.03 12.88 49.98
C ARG A 407 -19.22 12.13 51.04
N THR A 408 -17.91 12.28 50.96
CA THR A 408 -16.98 12.27 52.10
C THR A 408 -15.97 13.38 51.81
N ARG A 409 -15.82 14.48 52.54
CA ARG A 409 -15.87 14.72 53.98
C ARG A 409 -16.02 16.24 54.18
N ARG A 410 -17.19 16.75 54.58
CA ARG A 410 -17.32 18.14 55.05
C ARG A 410 -16.93 18.18 56.53
N ALA A 411 -15.99 19.06 56.85
CA ALA A 411 -15.41 19.25 58.18
C ALA A 411 -16.47 19.43 59.28
N ALA A 412 -16.16 18.89 60.47
CA ALA A 412 -16.93 19.11 61.69
C ALA A 412 -16.98 20.62 62.03
N PRO A 413 -18.10 21.13 62.56
CA PRO A 413 -18.21 22.53 62.95
C PRO A 413 -17.40 22.82 64.23
N PRO A 414 -16.96 24.07 64.47
CA PRO A 414 -16.34 24.43 65.75
C PRO A 414 -17.41 24.43 66.87
N ALA A 415 -17.02 23.98 68.06
CA ALA A 415 -17.88 23.91 69.23
C ALA A 415 -18.35 25.31 69.69
N PRO A 416 -19.57 25.43 70.25
CA PRO A 416 -20.14 26.73 70.61
C PRO A 416 -19.54 27.29 71.90
N ALA A 417 -19.41 28.62 71.92
CA ALA A 417 -19.05 29.41 73.10
C ALA A 417 -20.14 29.32 74.17
N ALA A 418 -19.76 28.95 75.39
CA ALA A 418 -20.57 29.12 76.59
C ALA A 418 -20.17 30.44 77.26
N ALA A 419 -21.16 31.30 77.50
CA ALA A 419 -20.99 32.59 78.13
C ALA A 419 -21.18 32.53 79.65
N ALA A 420 -20.28 33.27 80.32
CA ALA A 420 -20.41 33.97 81.60
C ALA A 420 -20.52 33.17 82.92
N LEU A 421 -19.57 33.42 83.83
CA LEU A 421 -19.83 33.93 85.19
C LEU A 421 -18.55 34.61 85.73
N SER A 422 -18.75 35.79 86.32
CA SER A 422 -17.78 36.74 86.88
C SER A 422 -17.38 36.45 88.33
N VAL A 423 -16.39 37.22 88.85
CA VAL A 423 -15.97 37.42 90.28
C VAL A 423 -14.86 36.42 90.73
N THR A 424 -13.66 36.73 91.24
CA THR A 424 -12.96 37.90 91.86
C THR A 424 -11.43 37.64 91.86
N PRO A 425 -10.54 38.64 92.07
CA PRO A 425 -9.10 38.44 92.20
C PRO A 425 -8.68 38.26 93.67
N VAL A 426 -7.78 37.31 93.96
CA VAL A 426 -7.03 37.26 95.21
C VAL A 426 -5.54 37.06 94.91
N ARG A 427 -4.75 37.99 95.41
CA ARG A 427 -3.28 38.03 95.42
C ARG A 427 -2.71 37.08 96.49
N THR A 428 -1.39 36.90 96.41
CA THR A 428 -0.42 36.37 97.39
C THR A 428 -0.24 34.85 97.35
N SER A 429 0.94 34.25 97.51
CA SER A 429 2.34 34.68 97.57
C SER A 429 3.19 33.41 97.76
N ARG A 430 4.46 33.42 97.31
CA ARG A 430 5.63 32.68 97.82
C ARG A 430 5.47 31.20 98.27
N ARG A 431 6.28 30.32 97.65
CA ARG A 431 7.43 29.64 98.31
C ARG A 431 8.11 28.62 97.37
N SER A 432 9.39 28.85 97.09
CA SER A 432 10.44 27.80 97.11
C SER A 432 10.61 27.33 98.58
N PRO A 433 11.18 26.15 98.90
CA PRO A 433 12.56 25.71 98.60
C PRO A 433 12.60 24.19 98.22
N ALA A 434 13.70 23.50 97.94
CA ALA A 434 15.12 23.69 98.18
C ALA A 434 15.94 23.03 97.05
#